data_AF-A0A418GD54-F1
#
_entry.id   AF-A0A418GD54-F1
#
_cell.length_a   1.000
_cell.length_b   1.000
_cell.length_c   1.000
_cell.angle_alpha   90.00
_cell.angle_beta   90.00
_cell.angle_gamma   90.00
#
_symmetry.space_group_name_H-M   'P 1'
#
loop_
_entity.id
_entity.type
_entity.pdbx_description
1 polymer ?
#
loop_
_entity_poly.entity_id
_entity_poly.type
_entity_poly.pdbx_seq_one_letter_code
_entity_poly.pdbx_strand_id
1 'polypeptide(L)' 'MKTLLFIFMTIAMLPWFLSTLRRKPCQKKGCIDAIIPAYNEGPCLAQSLDNLLRNPYF' A
#
# COMPACT_ATOMS: atom_id res chain seq x y z
N MET A 1 26.50 22.10 21.90
CA MET A 1 25.11 22.52 21.55
C MET A 1 24.55 21.74 20.37
N LYS A 2 25.21 21.72 19.20
CA LYS A 2 24.75 20.97 18.02
C LYS A 2 24.64 19.45 18.22
N THR A 3 25.57 18.85 18.97
CA THR A 3 25.57 17.41 19.33
C THR A 3 24.43 17.02 20.26
N LEU A 4 24.09 17.86 21.24
CA LEU A 4 22.97 17.60 22.15
C LEU A 4 21.63 17.64 21.41
N LEU A 5 21.46 18.57 20.46
CA LEU A 5 20.27 18.63 19.60
C LEU A 5 20.14 17.38 18.72
N PHE A 6 21.25 16.89 18.15
CA PHE A 6 21.26 15.66 17.36
C PHE A 6 20.87 14.44 18.20
N ILE A 7 21.44 14.31 19.40
CA ILE A 7 21.10 13.22 20.33
C ILE A 7 19.61 13.26 20.67
N PHE A 8 19.05 14.44 20.99
CA PHE A 8 17.62 14.58 21.23
C PHE A 8 16.75 14.17 20.05
N MET A 9 17.12 14.53 18.82
CA MET A 9 16.39 14.11 17.63
C MET A 9 16.43 12.60 17.44
N THR A 10 17.59 11.96 17.63
CA THR A 10 17.70 10.50 17.52
C THR A 10 16.87 9.78 18.58
N ILE A 11 16.89 10.27 19.83
CA ILE A 11 16.07 9.74 20.93
C ILE A 11 14.58 9.95 20.67
N ALA A 12 14.17 11.02 20.00
CA ALA A 12 12.76 11.25 19.64
C ALA A 12 12.29 10.38 18.45
N MET A 13 13.16 10.12 17.48
CA MET A 13 12.84 9.28 16.32
C MET A 13 12.75 7.79 16.67
N LEU A 14 13.55 7.31 17.63
CA LEU A 14 13.61 5.89 17.99
C LEU A 14 12.26 5.34 18.51
N PRO A 15 11.54 6.00 19.44
CA PRO A 15 10.19 5.62 19.86
C PRO A 15 9.18 5.71 18.72
N TRP A 16 9.27 6.74 17.88
CA TRP A 16 8.38 6.90 16.73
C TRP A 16 8.55 5.75 15.74
N PHE A 17 9.79 5.36 15.44
CA PHE A 17 10.12 4.21 14.59
C PHE A 17 9.61 2.88 15.17
N LEU A 18 9.86 2.63 16.45
CA LEU A 18 9.34 1.45 17.14
C LEU A 18 7.81 1.41 17.13
N SER A 19 7.15 2.56 17.23
CA SER A 19 5.69 2.65 17.13
C SER A 19 5.18 2.39 15.71
N THR A 20 5.94 2.76 14.68
CA THR A 20 5.60 2.49 13.27
C THR A 20 5.77 1.00 12.94
N LEU A 21 6.77 0.32 13.51
CA LEU A 21 6.93 -1.13 13.38
C LEU A 21 5.77 -1.92 13.99
N ARG A 22 5.11 -1.38 15.02
CA ARG A 22 3.92 -1.98 15.65
C ARG A 22 2.64 -1.74 14.84
N ARG A 23 2.64 -0.82 13.87
CA ARG A 23 1.49 -0.65 12.98
C ARG A 23 1.39 -1.88 12.11
N LYS A 24 0.18 -2.45 12.01
CA LYS A 24 -0.07 -3.52 11.04
C LYS A 24 0.31 -2.99 9.65
N PRO A 25 1.00 -3.80 8.82
CA PRO A 25 1.22 -3.43 7.43
C PRO A 25 -0.13 -3.11 6.78
N CYS A 26 -0.13 -2.14 5.85
CA CYS A 26 -1.34 -1.81 5.11
C CYS A 26 -1.89 -3.09 4.48
N GLN A 27 -3.11 -3.49 4.86
CA GLN A 27 -3.73 -4.71 4.35
C GLN A 27 -4.13 -4.59 2.86
N LYS A 28 -4.09 -3.37 2.31
CA LYS A 28 -4.39 -3.09 0.90
C LYS A 28 -3.16 -3.23 -0.01
N LYS A 29 -2.29 -4.22 0.23
CA LYS A 29 -1.23 -4.55 -0.72
C LYS A 29 -1.81 -5.50 -1.78
N GLY A 30 -1.77 -5.13 -3.06
CA GLY A 30 -2.36 -5.92 -4.15
C GLY A 30 -3.90 -5.88 -4.21
N CYS A 31 -4.52 -4.84 -3.65
CA CYS A 31 -5.97 -4.66 -3.70
C CYS A 31 -6.30 -3.44 -4.56
N ILE A 32 -7.04 -3.64 -5.65
CA ILE A 32 -7.53 -2.57 -6.54
C ILE A 32 -9.05 -2.69 -6.62
N ASP A 33 -9.73 -1.65 -6.18
CA ASP A 33 -11.16 -1.48 -6.37
C ASP A 33 -11.37 -0.72 -7.69
N ALA A 34 -12.02 -1.37 -8.67
CA ALA A 34 -12.33 -0.75 -9.96
C ALA A 34 -13.84 -0.75 -10.20
N ILE A 35 -14.38 0.41 -10.58
CA ILE A 35 -15.77 0.58 -11.00
C ILE A 35 -15.75 0.74 -12.52
N ILE A 36 -16.34 -0.22 -13.24
CA ILE A 36 -16.32 -0.25 -14.70
C ILE A 36 -17.77 -0.13 -15.20
N PRO A 37 -18.10 0.86 -16.04
CA PRO A 37 -19.41 0.92 -16.68
C PRO A 37 -19.55 -0.26 -17.64
N ALA A 38 -20.61 -1.05 -17.49
CA ALA A 38 -20.84 -2.26 -18.25
C ALA A 38 -22.20 -2.20 -18.96
N TYR A 39 -22.19 -2.05 -20.28
CA TYR A 39 -23.40 -2.11 -21.10
C TYR A 39 -23.33 -3.31 -22.05
N ASN A 40 -23.86 -4.45 -21.61
CA ASN A 40 -23.88 -5.70 -22.39
C ASN A 40 -22.47 -6.24 -22.78
N GLU A 41 -21.40 -5.77 -22.14
CA GLU A 41 -20.00 -6.13 -22.44
C GLU A 41 -19.49 -7.35 -21.65
N GLY A 42 -20.37 -8.26 -21.25
CA GLY A 42 -20.04 -9.41 -20.39
C GLY A 42 -18.79 -10.20 -20.84
N PRO A 43 -18.66 -10.58 -22.13
CA PRO A 43 -17.48 -11.30 -22.62
C PRO A 43 -16.18 -10.50 -22.52
N CYS A 44 -16.23 -9.19 -22.79
CA CYS A 44 -15.08 -8.28 -22.72
C CYS A 44 -14.61 -8.10 -21.28
N LEU A 45 -15.54 -7.97 -20.33
CA LEU A 45 -15.25 -7.87 -18.90
C LEU A 45 -14.64 -9.15 -18.35
N ALA A 46 -15.16 -10.31 -18.75
CA ALA A 46 -14.63 -11.60 -18.32
C ALA A 46 -13.17 -11.78 -18.74
N GLN A 47 -12.85 -11.46 -20.01
CA GLN A 47 -11.49 -11.53 -20.52
C GLN A 47 -10.56 -10.50 -19.86
N SER A 48 -11.05 -9.27 -19.66
CA SER A 48 -10.28 -8.20 -19.01
C SER A 48 -9.96 -8.53 -17.55
N LEU A 49 -10.91 -9.15 -16.84
CA LEU A 49 -10.72 -9.63 -15.46
C LEU A 49 -9.70 -10.78 -15.40
N ASP A 50 -9.82 -11.77 -16.30
CA ASP A 50 -8.88 -12.91 -16.36
C ASP A 50 -7.45 -12.43 -16.67
N ASN A 51 -7.29 -11.46 -17.58
CA ASN A 51 -6.00 -10.83 -17.87
C ASN A 51 -5.44 -10.08 -16.66
N LEU A 52 -6.29 -9.36 -15.91
CA LEU A 52 -5.89 -8.60 -14.72
C LEU A 52 -5.44 -9.53 -13.59
N LEU A 53 -6.14 -10.65 -13.37
CA LEU A 53 -5.77 -11.65 -12.35
C LEU A 53 -4.49 -12.43 -12.69
N ARG A 54 -4.14 -12.54 -13.98
CA ARG A 54 -2.89 -13.19 -14.44
C ARG A 54 -1.69 -12.24 -14.47
N ASN A 55 -1.90 -10.95 -14.24
CA ASN A 55 -0.84 -9.96 -14.32
C ASN A 55 0.13 -10.11 -13.11
N PRO A 56 1.42 -10.42 -13.33
CA PRO A 56 2.39 -10.58 -12.24
C PRO A 56 2.75 -9.25 -11.53
N TYR A 57 2.30 -8.13 -12.08
CA TYR A 57 2.46 -6.80 -11.50
C TYR A 57 1.30 -6.40 -10.57
N PHE A 58 0.37 -7.33 -10.29
CA PHE A 58 -0.77 -7.14 -9.39
C PHE A 58 -0.49 -7.71 -7.99
#